data_AF-A0A2N9MDT6-F1
#
_entry.id   AF-A0A2N9MDT6-F1
#
_cell.length_a   1.000
_cell.length_b   1.000
_cell.length_c   1.000
_cell.angle_alpha   90.00
_cell.angle_beta   90.00
_cell.angle_gamma   90.00
#
_symmetry.space_group_name_H-M   'P 1'
#
loop_
_entity.id
_entity.type
_entity.pdbx_description
1 polymer ?
#
loop_
_entity_poly.entity_id
_entity_poly.type
_entity_poly.pdbx_seq_one_letter_code
_entity_poly.pdbx_strand_id
1 'polypeptide(L)'
;MPLTALDPRSALIVIGLQKGIVNGHFIHPIGEIIDRTRALIDVFRAKKLPVVLVNVAGRPPGRTEQGPRSGTSFAEGWTDFLPELDQQPSDIVVTKRSWGAFATTDLEGQLKARGVTQVVVTGVVTSGGVEATARQAYEQRFNVSLALDAMTDVREEAHEYSIRNVFPRVGETGSTKEVISLLERLLEERLLEERLLEERALHHELAFSCVVLLWRHFFDKRHSSFCSRHDGTSLPESLRKTARQRALLFNGQRSLGLL
;
A
#
# COMPACT_ATOMS: atom_id res chain seq x y z
N MET A 1 -2.56 -21.74 -3.88
CA MET A 1 -3.97 -21.36 -4.04
C MET A 1 -4.02 -20.23 -5.06
N PRO A 2 -5.04 -20.13 -5.93
CA PRO A 2 -5.15 -19.01 -6.85
C PRO A 2 -5.28 -17.69 -6.08
N LEU A 3 -4.76 -16.60 -6.66
CA LEU A 3 -4.90 -15.24 -6.14
C LEU A 3 -6.37 -14.81 -6.16
N THR A 4 -6.92 -14.47 -4.99
CA THR A 4 -8.34 -14.14 -4.84
C THR A 4 -8.57 -12.66 -4.55
N ALA A 5 -7.68 -12.04 -3.77
CA ALA A 5 -7.79 -10.65 -3.36
C ALA A 5 -6.42 -10.01 -3.11
N LEU A 6 -6.40 -8.67 -3.07
CA LEU A 6 -5.29 -7.89 -2.55
C LEU A 6 -5.78 -6.94 -1.45
N ASP A 7 -4.96 -6.73 -0.45
CA ASP A 7 -5.16 -5.78 0.62
C ASP A 7 -4.88 -4.36 0.10
N PRO A 8 -5.67 -3.35 0.52
CA PRO A 8 -5.41 -1.95 0.20
C PRO A 8 -4.05 -1.42 0.67
N ARG A 9 -3.43 -2.10 1.65
CA ARG A 9 -2.10 -1.80 2.20
C ARG A 9 -1.11 -2.91 1.83
N SER A 10 -0.95 -3.14 0.54
CA SER A 10 0.00 -4.11 -0.01
C SER A 10 1.33 -3.46 -0.40
N ALA A 11 2.40 -4.24 -0.45
CA ALA A 11 3.72 -3.83 -0.96
C ALA A 11 4.25 -4.82 -1.99
N LEU A 12 5.02 -4.35 -2.97
CA LEU A 12 5.73 -5.20 -3.92
C LEU A 12 7.16 -5.45 -3.41
N ILE A 13 7.61 -6.70 -3.42
CA ILE A 13 8.98 -7.11 -3.09
C ILE A 13 9.62 -7.74 -4.32
N VAL A 14 10.62 -7.06 -4.87
CA VAL A 14 11.39 -7.48 -6.05
C VAL A 14 12.73 -8.06 -5.61
N ILE A 15 12.93 -9.35 -5.85
CA ILE A 15 14.13 -10.07 -5.40
C ILE A 15 15.14 -10.21 -6.53
N GLY A 16 16.39 -9.78 -6.28
CA GLY A 16 17.56 -10.27 -7.02
C GLY A 16 17.70 -9.81 -8.48
N LEU A 17 16.88 -8.88 -8.95
CA LEU A 17 17.05 -8.23 -10.25
C LEU A 17 18.16 -7.17 -10.17
N GLN A 18 19.39 -7.66 -10.09
CA GLN A 18 20.65 -6.88 -10.02
C GLN A 18 21.65 -7.38 -11.06
N LYS A 19 22.59 -6.52 -11.47
CA LYS A 19 23.59 -6.85 -12.50
C LYS A 19 24.37 -8.14 -12.21
N GLY A 20 24.68 -8.40 -10.94
CA GLY A 20 25.43 -9.59 -10.53
C GLY A 20 24.70 -10.93 -10.71
N ILE A 21 23.38 -10.92 -10.90
CA ILE A 21 22.56 -12.15 -10.98
C ILE A 21 21.98 -12.36 -12.39
N VAL A 22 21.56 -11.30 -13.06
CA VAL A 22 20.69 -11.39 -14.25
C VAL A 22 21.36 -11.98 -15.49
N ASN A 23 22.69 -12.12 -15.48
CA ASN A 23 23.46 -12.78 -16.54
C ASN A 23 23.52 -14.31 -16.38
N GLY A 24 22.76 -14.87 -15.44
CA GLY A 24 22.61 -16.32 -15.28
C GLY A 24 21.87 -17.00 -16.44
N HIS A 25 22.05 -18.31 -16.56
CA HIS A 25 21.26 -19.13 -17.47
C HIS A 25 19.95 -19.51 -16.79
N PHE A 26 18.86 -18.83 -17.15
CA PHE A 26 17.54 -19.03 -16.59
C PHE A 26 16.66 -19.86 -17.53
N ILE A 27 15.68 -20.55 -16.95
CA ILE A 27 14.72 -21.37 -17.71
C ILE A 27 13.70 -20.54 -18.50
N HIS A 28 13.49 -19.28 -18.09
CA HIS A 28 12.67 -18.30 -18.81
C HIS A 28 13.53 -17.11 -19.27
N PRO A 29 13.19 -16.44 -20.39
CA PRO A 29 13.87 -15.24 -20.83
C PRO A 29 13.85 -14.15 -19.75
N ILE A 30 15.03 -13.72 -19.29
CA ILE A 30 15.13 -12.75 -18.19
C ILE A 30 14.49 -11.40 -18.54
N GLY A 31 14.52 -11.00 -19.81
CA GLY A 31 13.86 -9.78 -20.30
C GLY A 31 12.36 -9.76 -19.98
N GLU A 32 11.64 -10.87 -20.21
CA GLU A 32 10.21 -10.95 -19.89
C GLU A 32 9.93 -10.83 -18.39
N ILE A 33 10.82 -11.38 -17.56
CA ILE A 33 10.71 -11.28 -16.10
C ILE A 33 10.91 -9.84 -15.64
N ILE A 34 11.86 -9.13 -16.27
CA ILE A 34 12.12 -7.71 -16.03
C ILE A 34 10.92 -6.87 -16.45
N ASP A 35 10.39 -7.09 -17.65
CA ASP A 35 9.24 -6.33 -18.19
C ASP A 35 7.99 -6.49 -17.31
N ARG A 36 7.67 -7.73 -16.91
CA ARG A 36 6.54 -8.01 -16.01
C ARG A 36 6.76 -7.40 -14.62
N THR A 37 7.98 -7.48 -14.10
CA THR A 37 8.32 -6.85 -12.82
C THR A 37 8.20 -5.33 -12.90
N ARG A 38 8.64 -4.71 -14.02
CA ARG A 38 8.49 -3.27 -14.25
C ARG A 38 7.03 -2.86 -14.28
N ALA A 39 6.17 -3.62 -14.97
CA ALA A 39 4.74 -3.34 -14.99
C ALA A 39 4.11 -3.36 -13.58
N LEU A 40 4.53 -4.29 -12.71
CA LEU A 40 4.11 -4.30 -11.31
C LEU A 40 4.63 -3.07 -10.56
N ILE A 41 5.91 -2.72 -10.71
CA ILE A 41 6.50 -1.53 -10.09
C ILE A 41 5.72 -0.28 -10.46
N ASP A 42 5.39 -0.10 -11.75
CA ASP A 42 4.63 1.05 -12.25
C ASP A 42 3.28 1.19 -11.57
N VAL A 43 2.52 0.09 -11.49
CA VAL A 43 1.17 0.10 -10.90
C VAL A 43 1.21 0.33 -9.39
N PHE A 44 2.18 -0.27 -8.68
CA PHE A 44 2.36 -0.03 -7.25
C PHE A 44 2.73 1.44 -6.98
N ARG A 45 3.65 2.02 -7.75
CA ARG A 45 4.03 3.43 -7.62
C ARG A 45 2.90 4.38 -7.97
N ALA A 46 2.16 4.12 -9.05
CA ALA A 46 1.00 4.92 -9.44
C ALA A 46 -0.07 4.96 -8.32
N LYS A 47 -0.20 3.87 -7.56
CA LYS A 47 -1.10 3.75 -6.41
C LYS A 47 -0.49 4.20 -5.08
N LYS A 48 0.74 4.73 -5.11
CA LYS A 48 1.51 5.16 -3.93
C LYS A 48 1.69 4.04 -2.91
N LEU A 49 1.75 2.78 -3.38
CA LEU A 49 2.04 1.62 -2.56
C LEU A 49 3.55 1.38 -2.51
N PRO A 50 4.08 0.83 -1.40
CA PRO A 50 5.52 0.62 -1.27
C PRO A 50 6.05 -0.39 -2.30
N VAL A 51 7.18 -0.04 -2.92
CA VAL A 51 8.00 -0.95 -3.72
C VAL A 51 9.30 -1.19 -2.97
N VAL A 52 9.67 -2.45 -2.82
CA VAL A 52 10.89 -2.90 -2.16
C VAL A 52 11.80 -3.54 -3.21
N LEU A 53 12.97 -2.95 -3.43
CA LEU A 53 14.01 -3.49 -4.29
C LEU A 53 15.07 -4.18 -3.43
N VAL A 54 15.27 -5.48 -3.64
CA VAL A 54 16.15 -6.30 -2.81
C VAL A 54 17.33 -6.81 -3.62
N ASN A 55 18.54 -6.36 -3.27
CA ASN A 55 19.79 -6.93 -3.79
C ASN A 55 20.47 -7.81 -2.73
N VAL A 56 21.42 -8.65 -3.16
CA VAL A 56 22.22 -9.52 -2.31
C VAL A 56 23.70 -9.17 -2.43
N ALA A 57 24.35 -9.00 -1.28
CA ALA A 57 25.77 -8.66 -1.17
C ALA A 57 26.59 -9.72 -0.41
N GLY A 58 26.08 -10.95 -0.34
CA GLY A 58 26.76 -12.03 0.36
C GLY A 58 25.88 -13.22 0.68
N ARG A 59 26.47 -14.19 1.39
CA ARG A 59 25.80 -15.36 1.95
C ARG A 59 25.99 -15.40 3.46
N PRO A 60 25.15 -16.14 4.21
CA PRO A 60 25.34 -16.28 5.64
C PRO A 60 26.69 -16.93 5.92
N PRO A 61 27.51 -16.38 6.85
CA PRO A 61 28.79 -16.97 7.19
C PRO A 61 28.57 -18.31 7.89
N GLY A 62 29.47 -19.27 7.65
CA GLY A 62 29.45 -20.53 8.39
C GLY A 62 30.13 -21.67 7.65
N ARG A 63 30.18 -22.85 8.29
CA ARG A 63 30.82 -24.06 7.75
C ARG A 63 30.25 -24.50 6.39
N THR A 64 29.00 -24.16 6.11
CA THR A 64 28.28 -24.50 4.87
C THR A 64 28.24 -23.36 3.88
N GLU A 65 29.00 -22.28 4.09
CA GLU A 65 29.16 -21.21 3.11
C GLU A 65 29.78 -21.81 1.83
N GLN A 66 28.94 -21.95 0.80
CA GLN A 66 29.40 -22.26 -0.55
C GLN A 66 29.48 -20.94 -1.30
N GLY A 67 30.61 -20.65 -1.91
CA GLY A 67 30.85 -19.37 -2.57
C GLY A 67 32.23 -18.83 -2.22
N PRO A 68 32.64 -17.75 -2.88
CA PRO A 68 33.96 -17.23 -2.67
C PRO A 68 33.94 -16.61 -1.24
N ARG A 69 34.85 -17.10 -0.38
CA ARG A 69 34.88 -16.86 1.07
C ARG A 69 34.80 -15.36 1.35
N SER A 70 34.30 -14.98 2.52
CA SER A 70 34.56 -13.65 3.11
C SER A 70 35.98 -13.16 2.75
N GLY A 71 36.07 -12.19 1.83
CA GLY A 71 37.34 -11.71 1.26
C GLY A 71 37.48 -11.74 -0.27
N THR A 72 36.68 -12.50 -1.02
CA THR A 72 36.57 -12.34 -2.48
C THR A 72 35.54 -11.27 -2.81
N SER A 73 36.00 -10.14 -3.32
CA SER A 73 35.11 -9.05 -3.74
C SER A 73 34.23 -9.51 -4.88
N PHE A 74 32.92 -9.28 -4.76
CA PHE A 74 32.05 -9.31 -5.93
C PHE A 74 32.56 -8.31 -6.97
N ALA A 75 32.27 -8.56 -8.25
CA ALA A 75 32.59 -7.61 -9.31
C ALA A 75 31.99 -6.23 -9.00
N GLU A 76 32.63 -5.18 -9.52
CA GLU A 76 32.09 -3.83 -9.44
C GLU A 76 30.66 -3.80 -10.01
N GLY A 77 29.77 -3.09 -9.33
CA GLY A 77 28.36 -3.01 -9.69
C GLY A 77 27.53 -4.27 -9.43
N TRP A 78 28.06 -5.28 -8.72
CA TRP A 78 27.33 -6.52 -8.41
C TRP A 78 25.95 -6.27 -7.80
N THR A 79 25.87 -5.35 -6.84
CA THR A 79 24.64 -4.98 -6.12
C THR A 79 23.80 -3.95 -6.86
N ASP A 80 24.26 -3.41 -7.98
CA ASP A 80 23.51 -2.42 -8.71
C ASP A 80 22.24 -3.06 -9.26
N PHE A 81 21.12 -2.39 -9.01
CA PHE A 81 19.87 -2.75 -9.66
C PHE A 81 19.96 -2.50 -11.16
N LEU A 82 19.10 -3.20 -11.89
CA LEU A 82 18.96 -2.98 -13.32
C LEU A 82 18.35 -1.59 -13.58
N PRO A 83 18.90 -0.79 -14.52
CA PRO A 83 18.32 0.49 -14.92
C PRO A 83 16.84 0.40 -15.30
N GLU A 84 16.41 -0.73 -15.85
CA GLU A 84 15.05 -1.05 -16.27
C GLU A 84 14.05 -1.07 -15.11
N LEU A 85 14.51 -1.28 -13.86
CA LEU A 85 13.63 -1.13 -12.70
C LEU A 85 13.35 0.34 -12.37
N ASP A 86 14.14 1.26 -12.93
CA ASP A 86 14.06 2.72 -12.75
C ASP A 86 13.78 3.05 -11.28
N GLN A 87 14.77 2.74 -10.44
CA GLN A 87 14.72 2.93 -8.99
C GLN A 87 14.38 4.39 -8.67
N GLN A 88 13.39 4.59 -7.80
CA GLN A 88 12.93 5.89 -7.35
C GLN A 88 13.35 6.16 -5.90
N PRO A 89 13.51 7.44 -5.50
CA PRO A 89 13.83 7.80 -4.11
C PRO A 89 12.80 7.33 -3.07
N SER A 90 11.55 7.09 -3.50
CA SER A 90 10.47 6.57 -2.66
C SER A 90 10.55 5.06 -2.42
N ASP A 91 11.34 4.34 -3.21
CA ASP A 91 11.45 2.89 -3.07
C ASP A 91 12.25 2.51 -1.82
N ILE A 92 11.85 1.40 -1.20
CA ILE A 92 12.60 0.79 -0.11
C ILE A 92 13.71 -0.05 -0.73
N VAL A 93 14.97 0.29 -0.44
CA VAL A 93 16.12 -0.49 -0.91
C VAL A 93 16.68 -1.32 0.23
N VAL A 94 16.84 -2.62 0.00
CA VAL A 94 17.35 -3.55 1.00
C VAL A 94 18.49 -4.39 0.41
N THR A 95 19.58 -4.48 1.17
CA THR A 95 20.72 -5.35 0.84
C THR A 95 20.78 -6.51 1.81
N LYS A 96 20.42 -7.71 1.33
CA LYS A 96 20.46 -8.94 2.14
C LYS A 96 21.82 -9.63 2.07
N ARG A 97 22.16 -10.35 3.14
CA ARG A 97 23.31 -11.29 3.20
C ARG A 97 22.86 -12.73 3.48
N SER A 98 21.60 -13.01 3.16
CA SER A 98 20.92 -14.29 3.33
C SER A 98 20.09 -14.65 2.09
N TRP A 99 19.45 -15.82 2.11
CA TRP A 99 18.50 -16.20 1.06
C TRP A 99 17.27 -15.30 1.10
N GLY A 100 16.53 -15.33 2.20
CA GLY A 100 15.36 -14.46 2.40
C GLY A 100 15.75 -13.02 2.71
N ALA A 101 14.84 -12.10 2.36
CA ALA A 101 15.04 -10.66 2.51
C ALA A 101 14.86 -10.15 3.94
N PHE A 102 14.26 -10.90 4.87
CA PHE A 102 13.95 -10.41 6.21
C PHE A 102 15.06 -10.68 7.23
N ALA A 103 15.65 -11.87 7.22
CA ALA A 103 16.52 -12.33 8.31
C ALA A 103 17.78 -11.47 8.59
N THR A 104 18.27 -10.73 7.60
CA THR A 104 19.52 -9.93 7.72
C THR A 104 19.28 -8.44 7.50
N THR A 105 18.03 -7.99 7.59
CA THR A 105 17.61 -6.64 7.20
C THR A 105 16.53 -6.12 8.16
N ASP A 106 16.19 -4.84 8.05
CA ASP A 106 15.12 -4.20 8.81
C ASP A 106 13.78 -4.16 8.05
N LEU A 107 13.66 -4.94 6.95
CA LEU A 107 12.52 -4.90 6.04
C LEU A 107 11.17 -5.10 6.74
N GLU A 108 11.10 -6.01 7.72
CA GLU A 108 9.88 -6.23 8.50
C GLU A 108 9.42 -4.94 9.20
N GLY A 109 10.34 -4.27 9.90
CA GLY A 109 10.05 -3.03 10.62
C GLY A 109 9.62 -1.93 9.66
N GLN A 110 10.30 -1.81 8.52
CA GLN A 110 9.95 -0.83 7.48
C GLN A 110 8.53 -1.04 6.91
N LEU A 111 8.14 -2.29 6.63
CA LEU A 111 6.81 -2.62 6.12
C LEU A 111 5.74 -2.41 7.19
N LYS A 112 5.98 -2.86 8.43
CA LYS A 112 5.04 -2.70 9.55
C LYS A 112 4.83 -1.22 9.91
N ALA A 113 5.88 -0.41 9.90
CA ALA A 113 5.78 1.04 10.15
C ALA A 113 4.90 1.76 9.11
N ARG A 114 4.79 1.21 7.89
CA ARG A 114 3.92 1.71 6.81
C ARG A 114 2.52 1.08 6.84
N GLY A 115 2.23 0.23 7.82
CA GLY A 115 0.95 -0.47 7.96
C GLY A 115 0.71 -1.51 6.86
N VAL A 116 1.75 -2.00 6.18
CA VAL A 116 1.62 -3.03 5.16
C VAL A 116 1.06 -4.31 5.78
N THR A 117 0.05 -4.89 5.15
CA THR A 117 -0.60 -6.15 5.58
C THR A 117 -0.36 -7.30 4.61
N GLN A 118 -0.09 -7.00 3.34
CA GLN A 118 0.21 -8.00 2.30
C GLN A 118 1.47 -7.66 1.51
N VAL A 119 2.18 -8.68 1.05
CA VAL A 119 3.30 -8.54 0.13
C VAL A 119 3.07 -9.34 -1.15
N VAL A 120 3.39 -8.74 -2.30
CA VAL A 120 3.49 -9.41 -3.59
C VAL A 120 4.97 -9.65 -3.88
N VAL A 121 5.37 -10.89 -4.17
CA VAL A 121 6.80 -11.25 -4.33
C VAL A 121 7.09 -11.66 -5.78
N THR A 122 8.17 -11.12 -6.35
CA THR A 122 8.66 -11.41 -7.70
C THR A 122 10.19 -11.49 -7.75
N GLY A 123 10.75 -11.86 -8.91
CA GLY A 123 12.17 -11.78 -9.19
C GLY A 123 12.88 -13.13 -9.24
N VAL A 124 14.17 -13.14 -8.87
CA VAL A 124 15.07 -14.28 -9.10
C VAL A 124 15.93 -14.64 -7.88
N VAL A 125 16.21 -15.91 -7.61
CA VAL A 125 15.60 -17.11 -8.21
C VAL A 125 14.40 -17.61 -7.40
N THR A 126 13.45 -18.25 -8.07
CA THR A 126 12.20 -18.79 -7.51
C THR A 126 12.42 -19.64 -6.27
N SER A 127 13.22 -20.72 -6.38
CA SER A 127 13.46 -21.70 -5.31
C SER A 127 14.42 -21.22 -4.21
N GLY A 128 15.05 -20.06 -4.41
CA GLY A 128 16.04 -19.49 -3.50
C GLY A 128 15.50 -18.26 -2.79
N GLY A 129 15.87 -17.09 -3.29
CA GLY A 129 15.56 -15.81 -2.64
C GLY A 129 14.07 -15.50 -2.58
N VAL A 130 13.33 -15.81 -3.65
CA VAL A 130 11.88 -15.58 -3.73
C VAL A 130 11.16 -16.48 -2.72
N GLU A 131 11.38 -17.80 -2.76
CA GLU A 131 10.76 -18.74 -1.82
C GLU A 131 11.12 -18.44 -0.37
N ALA A 132 12.40 -18.20 -0.07
CA ALA A 132 12.84 -17.90 1.30
C ALA A 132 12.19 -16.61 1.83
N THR A 133 12.03 -15.59 0.97
CA THR A 133 11.36 -14.35 1.35
C THR A 133 9.87 -14.56 1.55
N ALA A 134 9.20 -15.34 0.70
CA ALA A 134 7.78 -15.66 0.85
C ALA A 134 7.50 -16.41 2.15
N ARG A 135 8.32 -17.42 2.50
CA ARG A 135 8.23 -18.14 3.78
C ARG A 135 8.39 -17.20 4.97
N GLN A 136 9.41 -16.34 4.94
CA GLN A 136 9.65 -15.36 6.00
C GLN A 136 8.50 -14.35 6.11
N ALA A 137 7.96 -13.84 4.99
CA ALA A 137 6.82 -12.94 5.01
C ALA A 137 5.59 -13.59 5.68
N TYR A 138 5.31 -14.84 5.34
CA TYR A 138 4.25 -15.64 5.95
C TYR A 138 4.46 -15.80 7.46
N GLU A 139 5.67 -16.18 7.89
CA GLU A 139 6.03 -16.30 9.32
C GLU A 139 5.88 -14.97 10.07
N GLN A 140 6.10 -13.84 9.39
CA GLN A 140 5.91 -12.49 9.93
C GLN A 140 4.47 -11.98 9.85
N ARG A 141 3.53 -12.83 9.45
CA ARG A 141 2.08 -12.59 9.37
C ARG A 141 1.67 -11.58 8.30
N PHE A 142 2.47 -11.42 7.25
CA PHE A 142 1.98 -10.78 6.03
C PHE A 142 1.13 -11.79 5.25
N ASN A 143 0.04 -11.32 4.65
CA ASN A 143 -0.56 -12.04 3.53
C ASN A 143 0.47 -12.08 2.39
N VAL A 144 0.59 -13.21 1.69
CA VAL A 144 1.60 -13.38 0.65
C VAL A 144 0.93 -13.71 -0.67
N SER A 145 1.32 -12.98 -1.71
CA SER A 145 0.96 -13.25 -3.09
C SER A 145 2.22 -13.40 -3.94
N LEU A 146 2.23 -14.33 -4.88
CA LEU A 146 3.37 -14.59 -5.75
C LEU A 146 2.96 -14.46 -7.22
N ALA A 147 3.63 -13.57 -7.96
CA ALA A 147 3.40 -13.40 -9.39
C ALA A 147 4.29 -14.39 -10.17
N LEU A 148 3.72 -15.54 -10.54
CA LEU A 148 4.45 -16.69 -11.06
C LEU A 148 5.14 -16.42 -12.40
N ASP A 149 4.54 -15.57 -13.23
CA ASP A 149 5.10 -15.15 -14.52
C ASP A 149 6.20 -14.08 -14.40
N ALA A 150 6.36 -13.46 -13.21
CA ALA A 150 7.41 -12.50 -12.90
C ALA A 150 8.52 -13.09 -12.03
N MET A 151 8.76 -14.40 -12.14
CA MET A 151 9.88 -15.07 -11.49
C MET A 151 10.49 -16.16 -12.37
N THR A 152 11.76 -16.47 -12.13
CA THR A 152 12.45 -17.54 -12.86
C THR A 152 13.51 -18.19 -12.00
N ASP A 153 14.00 -19.34 -12.45
CA ASP A 153 15.05 -20.11 -11.79
C ASP A 153 16.10 -20.56 -12.81
N VAL A 154 17.22 -21.09 -12.31
CA VAL A 154 18.27 -21.72 -13.11
C VAL A 154 17.99 -23.19 -13.39
N ARG A 155 17.01 -23.78 -12.67
CA ARG A 155 16.61 -25.18 -12.77
C ARG A 155 15.09 -25.30 -12.83
N GLU A 156 14.60 -25.98 -13.86
CA GLU A 156 13.16 -26.13 -14.10
C GLU A 156 12.49 -26.91 -12.96
N GLU A 157 13.11 -27.99 -12.49
CA GLU A 157 12.52 -28.83 -11.46
C GLU A 157 12.43 -28.09 -10.11
N ALA A 158 13.37 -27.18 -9.85
CA ALA A 158 13.37 -26.36 -8.64
C ALA A 158 12.26 -25.30 -8.69
N HIS A 159 12.11 -24.62 -9.84
CA HIS A 159 11.03 -23.66 -10.08
C HIS A 159 9.64 -24.32 -9.89
N GLU A 160 9.42 -25.45 -10.57
CA GLU A 160 8.16 -26.19 -10.50
C GLU A 160 7.87 -26.73 -9.11
N TYR A 161 8.90 -27.20 -8.38
CA TYR A 161 8.71 -27.69 -7.02
C TYR A 161 8.19 -26.59 -6.09
N SER A 162 8.79 -25.40 -6.14
CA SER A 162 8.36 -24.24 -5.34
C SER A 162 6.91 -23.87 -5.64
N ILE A 163 6.55 -23.80 -6.93
CA ILE A 163 5.20 -23.46 -7.37
C ILE A 163 4.17 -24.50 -6.91
N ARG A 164 4.47 -25.80 -7.07
CA ARG A 164 3.49 -26.86 -6.79
C ARG A 164 3.37 -27.20 -5.31
N ASN A 165 4.46 -27.16 -4.56
CA ASN A 165 4.51 -27.77 -3.21
C ASN A 165 4.73 -26.75 -2.09
N VAL A 166 5.34 -25.60 -2.39
CA VAL A 166 5.69 -24.62 -1.37
C VAL A 166 4.71 -23.46 -1.36
N PHE A 167 4.58 -22.74 -2.48
CA PHE A 167 3.78 -21.53 -2.56
C PHE A 167 2.33 -21.70 -2.08
N PRO A 168 1.62 -22.80 -2.38
CA PRO A 168 0.26 -23.00 -1.88
C PRO A 168 0.13 -23.08 -0.37
N ARG A 169 1.23 -23.29 0.37
CA ARG A 169 1.25 -23.37 1.83
C ARG A 169 1.57 -22.04 2.51
N VAL A 170 2.12 -21.08 1.77
CA VAL A 170 2.59 -19.80 2.32
C VAL A 170 1.88 -18.59 1.72
N GLY A 171 1.14 -18.76 0.62
CA GLY A 171 0.42 -17.66 -0.01
C GLY A 171 -0.45 -18.06 -1.20
N GLU A 172 -0.98 -17.03 -1.84
CA GLU A 172 -1.73 -17.14 -3.07
C GLU A 172 -0.81 -16.89 -4.29
N THR A 173 -1.14 -17.49 -5.42
CA THR A 173 -0.33 -17.44 -6.63
C THR A 173 -1.17 -16.96 -7.80
N GLY A 174 -0.62 -16.07 -8.62
CA GLY A 174 -1.29 -15.57 -9.82
C GLY A 174 -0.29 -15.07 -10.85
N SER A 175 -0.80 -14.54 -11.94
CA SER A 175 -0.06 -13.80 -12.96
C SER A 175 0.09 -12.33 -12.58
N THR A 176 1.05 -11.66 -13.20
CA THR A 176 1.26 -10.22 -13.12
C THR A 176 -0.01 -9.47 -13.51
N LYS A 177 -0.70 -9.94 -14.56
CA LYS A 177 -1.96 -9.36 -15.02
C LYS A 177 -3.07 -9.42 -13.96
N GLU A 178 -3.20 -10.54 -13.25
CA GLU A 178 -4.19 -10.70 -12.19
C GLU A 178 -3.90 -9.77 -11.01
N VAL A 179 -2.63 -9.64 -10.61
CA VAL A 179 -2.21 -8.69 -9.57
C VAL A 179 -2.59 -7.25 -9.96
N ILE A 180 -2.26 -6.83 -11.18
CA ILE A 180 -2.57 -5.48 -11.69
C ILE A 180 -4.09 -5.24 -11.69
N SER A 181 -4.87 -6.18 -12.23
CA SER A 181 -6.32 -6.07 -12.30
C SER A 181 -6.97 -5.96 -10.91
N LEU A 182 -6.45 -6.70 -9.92
CA LEU A 182 -6.93 -6.59 -8.53
C LEU A 182 -6.62 -5.23 -7.93
N LEU A 183 -5.42 -4.70 -8.15
CA LEU A 183 -5.05 -3.35 -7.67
C LEU A 183 -5.87 -2.25 -8.34
N GLU A 184 -6.16 -2.36 -9.63
CA GLU A 184 -7.03 -1.44 -10.37
C GLU A 184 -8.43 -1.41 -9.77
N ARG A 185 -9.03 -2.57 -9.54
CA ARG A 185 -10.35 -2.70 -8.92
C ARG A 185 -10.43 -2.06 -7.53
N LEU A 186 -9.42 -2.26 -6.67
CA LEU A 186 -9.38 -1.63 -5.36
C LEU A 186 -9.39 -0.09 -5.40
N LEU A 187 -8.82 0.50 -6.46
CA LEU A 187 -8.84 1.95 -6.65
C LEU A 187 -10.21 2.42 -7.12
N GLU A 188 -10.83 1.68 -8.04
CA GLU A 188 -12.20 1.99 -8.51
C GLU A 188 -13.20 1.92 -7.36
N GLU A 189 -13.12 0.88 -6.53
CA GLU A 189 -13.95 0.71 -5.34
C GLU A 189 -13.76 1.88 -4.36
N ARG A 190 -12.50 2.26 -4.07
CA ARG A 190 -12.20 3.40 -3.19
C ARG A 190 -12.74 4.72 -3.73
N LEU A 191 -12.54 5.00 -5.03
CA LEU A 191 -13.03 6.22 -5.67
C LEU A 191 -14.57 6.26 -5.76
N LEU A 192 -15.22 5.10 -5.83
CA LEU A 192 -16.67 5.00 -5.76
C LEU A 192 -17.16 5.28 -4.33
N GLU A 193 -16.53 4.71 -3.32
CA GLU A 193 -16.84 4.97 -1.91
C GLU A 193 -16.68 6.45 -1.55
N GLU A 194 -15.59 7.10 -1.97
CA GLU A 194 -15.35 8.53 -1.76
C GLU A 194 -16.45 9.38 -2.41
N ARG A 195 -16.83 9.09 -3.67
CA ARG A 195 -17.92 9.79 -4.36
C ARG A 195 -19.28 9.60 -3.67
N LEU A 196 -19.59 8.38 -3.23
CA LEU A 196 -20.83 8.10 -2.51
C LEU A 196 -20.86 8.79 -1.14
N LEU A 197 -19.71 8.94 -0.48
CA LEU A 197 -19.60 9.70 0.78
C LEU A 197 -19.81 11.20 0.55
N GLU A 198 -19.25 11.77 -0.51
CA GLU A 198 -19.47 13.18 -0.90
C GLU A 198 -20.94 13.45 -1.23
N GLU A 199 -21.58 12.57 -2.01
CA GLU A 199 -23.00 12.70 -2.35
C GLU A 199 -23.90 12.62 -1.10
N ARG A 200 -23.61 11.69 -0.17
CA ARG A 200 -24.31 11.61 1.12
C ARG A 200 -24.11 12.85 1.98
N ALA A 201 -22.91 13.42 2.00
CA ALA A 201 -22.62 14.65 2.73
C ALA A 201 -23.42 15.83 2.16
N LEU A 202 -23.48 15.96 0.83
CA LEU A 202 -24.29 16.98 0.14
C LEU A 202 -25.79 16.83 0.45
N HIS A 203 -26.32 15.60 0.42
CA HIS A 203 -27.72 15.35 0.79
C HIS A 203 -28.01 15.72 2.24
N HIS A 204 -27.10 15.45 3.17
CA HIS A 204 -27.26 15.83 4.56
C HIS A 204 -27.21 17.35 4.76
N GLU A 205 -26.32 18.08 4.07
CA GLU A 205 -26.29 19.55 4.08
C GLU A 205 -27.54 20.19 3.46
N LEU A 206 -28.02 19.66 2.32
CA LEU A 206 -29.25 20.13 1.69
C LEU A 206 -30.49 19.85 2.56
N ALA A 207 -30.57 18.68 3.19
CA ALA A 207 -31.63 18.36 4.14
C ALA A 207 -31.59 19.32 5.35
N PHE A 208 -30.40 19.61 5.88
CA PHE A 208 -30.22 20.54 6.98
C PHE A 208 -30.61 21.98 6.59
N SER A 209 -30.23 22.44 5.39
CA SER A 209 -30.61 23.74 4.85
C SER A 209 -32.13 23.84 4.61
N CYS A 210 -32.75 22.81 4.05
CA CYS A 210 -34.21 22.74 3.88
C CYS A 210 -34.95 22.79 5.23
N VAL A 211 -34.46 22.07 6.25
CA VAL A 211 -35.04 22.13 7.60
C VAL A 211 -34.89 23.53 8.20
N VAL A 212 -33.73 24.18 8.06
CA VAL A 212 -33.51 25.55 8.55
C VAL A 212 -34.39 26.57 7.81
N LEU A 213 -34.55 26.43 6.49
CA LEU A 213 -35.42 27.29 5.67
C LEU A 213 -36.89 27.08 6.00
N LEU A 214 -37.34 25.84 6.17
CA LEU A 214 -38.69 25.52 6.63
C LEU A 214 -38.93 26.06 8.05
N TRP A 215 -37.95 25.95 8.94
CA TRP A 215 -38.06 26.48 10.30
C TRP A 215 -38.11 28.02 10.30
N ARG A 216 -37.29 28.69 9.48
CA ARG A 216 -37.37 30.15 9.26
C ARG A 216 -38.73 30.56 8.71
N HIS A 217 -39.23 29.89 7.68
CA HIS A 217 -40.53 30.21 7.07
C HIS A 217 -41.70 29.97 8.04
N PHE A 218 -41.59 28.94 8.89
CA PHE A 218 -42.60 28.62 9.90
C PHE A 218 -42.55 29.59 11.10
N PHE A 219 -41.39 30.12 11.47
CA PHE A 219 -41.26 31.15 12.49
C PHE A 219 -41.73 32.52 12.00
N ASP A 220 -41.43 32.89 10.74
CA ASP A 220 -41.81 34.18 10.17
C ASP A 220 -43.34 34.31 10.04
N LYS A 221 -44.04 33.22 9.69
CA LYS A 221 -45.51 33.19 9.65
C LYS A 221 -46.20 33.24 11.02
N ARG A 222 -45.52 32.94 12.13
CA ARG A 222 -46.12 33.05 13.47
C ARG A 222 -45.96 34.43 14.11
N HIS A 223 -45.13 35.30 13.56
CA HIS A 223 -44.93 36.65 14.10
C HIS A 223 -45.84 37.71 13.47
N SER A 224 -46.60 37.41 12.41
CA SER A 224 -47.51 38.41 11.79
C SER A 224 -48.90 38.52 12.44
N SER A 225 -49.23 37.71 13.44
CA SER A 225 -50.56 37.72 14.10
C SER A 225 -50.54 38.00 15.60
N PHE A 226 -49.39 38.36 16.19
CA PHE A 226 -49.28 38.69 17.61
C PHE A 226 -48.59 40.05 17.81
N CYS A 227 -49.17 41.09 17.23
CA CYS A 227 -48.84 42.48 17.59
C CYS A 227 -50.10 43.34 17.62
N SER A 228 -50.97 43.06 18.58
CA SER A 228 -51.82 44.10 19.16
C SER A 228 -52.10 43.77 20.63
N ARG A 229 -51.77 44.75 21.49
CA ARG A 229 -52.13 44.88 22.93
C ARG A 229 -51.33 44.03 23.94
N HIS A 230 -50.36 44.65 24.62
CA HIS A 230 -50.49 45.17 26.00
C HIS A 230 -49.11 45.49 26.62
N ASP A 231 -48.98 46.74 27.04
CA ASP A 231 -48.39 47.28 28.28
C ASP A 231 -47.11 46.65 28.86
N GLY A 232 -46.02 47.39 28.63
CA GLY A 232 -45.08 47.87 29.65
C GLY A 232 -44.98 47.09 30.96
N THR A 233 -44.21 46.00 30.95
CA THR A 233 -43.40 45.59 32.11
C THR A 233 -42.10 44.94 31.63
N SER A 234 -41.00 45.39 32.21
CA SER A 234 -39.62 44.99 31.89
C SER A 234 -39.35 43.53 32.24
N LEU A 235 -38.72 42.80 31.30
CA LEU A 235 -38.22 41.43 31.53
C LEU A 235 -37.04 41.40 32.53
N PRO A 236 -36.90 40.35 33.36
CA PRO A 236 -35.79 40.22 34.32
C PRO A 236 -34.45 39.93 33.64
N GLU A 237 -33.39 40.47 34.21
CA GLU A 237 -32.02 40.53 33.67
C GLU A 237 -31.31 39.16 33.53
N SER A 238 -31.88 38.08 34.06
CA SER A 238 -31.29 36.73 34.07
C SER A 238 -31.38 35.97 32.74
N LEU A 239 -32.18 36.45 31.77
CA LEU A 239 -32.35 35.79 30.47
C LEU A 239 -31.54 36.42 29.32
N ARG A 240 -30.79 37.51 29.57
CA ARG A 240 -29.96 38.16 28.53
C ARG A 240 -28.60 37.52 28.30
N LYS A 241 -28.10 36.67 29.20
CA LYS A 241 -26.73 36.12 29.11
C LYS A 241 -26.60 34.80 28.33
N THR A 242 -27.66 34.02 28.17
CA THR A 242 -27.54 32.68 27.56
C THR A 242 -27.58 32.70 26.02
N ALA A 243 -28.06 33.79 25.41
CA ALA A 243 -28.16 33.91 23.94
C ALA A 243 -26.88 34.43 23.26
N ARG A 244 -25.93 35.04 24.00
CA ARG A 244 -24.68 35.60 23.45
C ARG A 244 -23.49 34.63 23.45
N GLN A 245 -23.55 33.53 24.20
CA GLN A 245 -22.42 32.59 24.33
C GLN A 245 -22.43 31.42 23.33
N ARG A 246 -23.55 31.12 22.66
CA ARG A 246 -23.63 30.03 21.67
C ARG A 246 -23.37 30.44 20.21
N ALA A 247 -23.35 31.74 19.91
CA ALA A 247 -23.10 32.23 18.54
C ALA A 247 -21.61 32.44 18.19
N LEU A 248 -20.70 32.43 19.17
CA LEU A 248 -19.27 32.71 18.96
C LEU A 248 -18.38 31.48 18.79
N LEU A 249 -18.90 30.25 18.96
CA LEU A 249 -18.11 29.02 18.80
C LEU A 249 -18.16 28.40 17.40
N PHE A 250 -19.07 28.85 16.52
CA PHE A 250 -19.23 28.26 15.18
C PHE A 250 -18.50 29.00 14.04
N ASN A 251 -18.04 30.24 14.26
CA ASN A 251 -17.37 31.05 13.22
C ASN A 251 -15.83 31.10 13.35
N GLY A 252 -15.23 30.34 14.28
CA GLY A 252 -13.81 30.48 14.65
C GLY A 252 -12.81 29.49 14.02
N GLN A 253 -13.22 28.54 13.17
CA GLN A 253 -12.30 27.50 12.63
C GLN A 253 -12.12 27.48 11.10
N ARG A 254 -12.51 28.55 10.39
CA ARG A 254 -12.17 28.75 8.97
C ARG A 254 -11.27 29.96 8.77
N SER A 255 -10.09 29.96 9.37
CA SER A 255 -8.94 30.76 8.89
C SER A 255 -7.68 30.35 9.66
N LEU A 256 -6.59 30.07 8.93
CA LEU A 256 -5.22 29.65 9.32
C LEU A 256 -4.95 28.18 8.93
N GLY A 257 -4.13 27.86 7.91
CA GLY A 257 -3.36 28.73 7.04
C GLY A 257 -2.79 27.97 5.83
N LEU A 258 -2.84 28.64 4.67
CA LEU A 258 -1.78 28.57 3.67
C LEU A 258 -0.70 29.55 4.14
N LEU A 259 0.51 29.05 4.36
CA LEU A 259 1.82 29.66 4.09
C LEU A 259 2.89 28.59 4.39
#